data_AF-A0A543N9Y1-F1
#
_entry.id   AF-A0A543N9Y1-F1
#
_cell.length_a   1.000
_cell.length_b   1.000
_cell.length_c   1.000
_cell.angle_alpha   90.00
_cell.angle_beta   90.00
_cell.angle_gamma   90.00
#
_symmetry.space_group_name_H-M   'P 1'
#
loop_
_entity.id
_entity.type
_entity.pdbx_description
1 polymer ?
#
loop_
_entity_poly.entity_id
_entity_poly.type
_entity_poly.pdbx_seq_one_letter_code
_entity_poly.pdbx_strand_id
1 'polypeptide(L)'
;MSYPINDTEELIANAEEEFPPSLRSRLIAKLRMGAHIDDAARELGVTPQRIFSAARLLSAFGEQLDSTLTAERDPSLPHGTVTGYNKRCRCPQCRGAVNRNG
;
A
#
# COMPACT_ATOMS: atom_id res chain seq x y z
N MET A 1 36.25 4.17 -9.06
CA MET A 1 35.24 3.10 -8.94
C MET A 1 33.98 3.76 -8.42
N SER A 2 32.99 3.95 -9.29
CA SER A 2 31.75 4.70 -9.00
C SER A 2 30.56 3.73 -9.00
N TYR A 3 29.95 3.52 -7.85
CA TYR A 3 28.59 2.99 -7.66
C TYR A 3 28.02 3.76 -6.46
N PRO A 4 26.81 4.37 -6.52
CA PRO A 4 25.55 3.62 -6.50
C PRO A 4 24.33 4.38 -7.10
N ILE A 5 24.19 4.41 -8.43
CA ILE A 5 22.93 4.86 -9.07
C ILE A 5 22.05 3.66 -9.48
N ASN A 6 22.67 2.50 -9.77
CA ASN A 6 21.99 1.34 -10.34
C ASN A 6 20.97 0.67 -9.41
N ASP A 7 21.20 0.60 -8.10
CA ASP A 7 20.34 -0.22 -7.22
C ASP A 7 18.93 0.36 -7.06
N THR A 8 18.78 1.69 -7.02
CA THR A 8 17.46 2.31 -6.83
C THR A 8 16.64 2.27 -8.11
N GLU A 9 17.26 2.54 -9.26
CA GLU A 9 16.60 2.48 -10.56
C GLU A 9 16.18 1.05 -10.90
N GLU A 10 17.02 0.05 -10.59
CA GLU A 10 16.69 -1.37 -10.77
C GLU A 10 15.53 -1.80 -9.86
N LEU A 11 15.51 -1.35 -8.59
CA LEU A 11 14.38 -1.61 -7.70
C LEU A 11 13.08 -0.97 -8.19
N ILE A 12 13.13 0.25 -8.73
CA ILE A 12 11.97 0.92 -9.32
C ILE A 12 11.49 0.14 -10.54
N ALA A 13 12.39 -0.23 -11.46
CA ALA A 13 12.03 -0.99 -12.67
C ALA A 13 11.37 -2.33 -12.32
N ASN A 14 11.95 -3.07 -11.36
CA ASN A 14 11.38 -4.33 -10.86
C ASN A 14 9.99 -4.10 -10.24
N ALA A 15 9.79 -3.01 -9.51
CA ALA A 15 8.48 -2.65 -8.95
C ALA A 15 7.48 -2.26 -10.04
N GLU A 16 7.89 -1.59 -11.12
CA GLU A 16 7.03 -1.27 -12.26
C GLU A 16 6.60 -2.53 -13.04
N GLU A 17 7.48 -3.51 -13.18
CA GLU A 17 7.19 -4.81 -13.80
C GLU A 17 6.25 -5.65 -12.94
N GLU A 18 6.51 -5.75 -11.62
CA GLU A 18 5.65 -6.48 -10.68
C GLU A 18 4.28 -5.78 -10.50
N PHE A 19 4.26 -4.44 -10.53
CA PHE A 19 3.06 -3.61 -10.36
C PHE A 19 2.78 -2.73 -11.59
N PRO A 20 2.35 -3.33 -12.72
CA PRO A 20 2.02 -2.56 -13.90
C PRO A 20 0.84 -1.61 -13.64
N PRO A 21 0.67 -0.53 -14.43
CA PRO A 21 -0.40 0.46 -14.23
C PRO A 21 -1.80 -0.15 -14.14
N SER A 22 -2.06 -1.23 -14.87
CA SER A 22 -3.34 -1.95 -14.86
C SER A 22 -3.62 -2.66 -13.53
N LEU A 23 -2.61 -3.29 -12.91
CA LEU A 23 -2.72 -3.92 -11.60
C LEU A 23 -2.96 -2.87 -10.52
N ARG A 24 -2.19 -1.78 -10.53
CA ARG A 24 -2.35 -0.63 -9.62
C ARG A 24 -3.77 -0.05 -9.71
N SER A 25 -4.24 0.21 -10.94
CA SER A 25 -5.59 0.75 -11.18
C SER A 25 -6.69 -0.19 -10.69
N ARG A 26 -6.56 -1.50 -10.93
CA ARG A 26 -7.52 -2.51 -10.44
C ARG A 26 -7.56 -2.57 -8.91
N LEU A 27 -6.40 -2.49 -8.25
CA LEU A 27 -6.33 -2.44 -6.80
C LEU A 27 -7.08 -1.21 -6.26
N ILE A 28 -6.78 -0.02 -6.78
CA ILE A 28 -7.46 1.23 -6.36
C ILE A 28 -8.97 1.15 -6.60
N ALA A 29 -9.40 0.63 -7.75
CA ALA A 29 -10.82 0.44 -8.05
C ALA A 29 -11.51 -0.48 -7.04
N LYS A 30 -10.89 -1.61 -6.67
CA LYS A 30 -11.44 -2.51 -5.65
C LYS A 30 -11.58 -1.84 -4.28
N LEU A 31 -10.57 -1.07 -3.85
CA LEU A 31 -10.64 -0.33 -2.59
C LEU A 31 -11.78 0.69 -2.58
N ARG A 32 -11.97 1.43 -3.68
CA ARG A 32 -13.10 2.37 -3.86
C ARG A 32 -14.47 1.69 -3.90
N MET A 33 -14.52 0.40 -4.18
CA MET A 33 -15.74 -0.41 -4.09
C MET A 33 -15.96 -0.99 -2.67
N GLY A 34 -15.16 -0.56 -1.69
CA GLY A 34 -15.23 -1.01 -0.31
C GLY A 34 -14.50 -2.31 -0.02
N ALA A 35 -13.74 -2.87 -0.98
CA ALA A 35 -12.95 -4.06 -0.72
C ALA A 35 -11.81 -3.74 0.26
N HIS A 36 -11.60 -4.61 1.24
CA HIS A 36 -10.44 -4.51 2.10
C HIS A 36 -9.16 -4.86 1.32
N ILE A 37 -8.03 -4.19 1.61
CA ILE A 37 -6.78 -4.38 0.86
C ILE A 37 -6.26 -5.82 0.90
N ASP A 38 -6.40 -6.53 2.02
CA ASP A 38 -6.03 -7.95 2.10
C ASP A 38 -6.83 -8.81 1.10
N ASP A 39 -8.12 -8.50 0.93
CA ASP A 39 -9.01 -9.25 0.05
C ASP A 39 -8.73 -8.89 -1.42
N ALA A 40 -8.57 -7.60 -1.71
CA ALA A 40 -8.20 -7.11 -3.03
C ALA A 40 -6.83 -7.64 -3.48
N ALA A 41 -5.84 -7.70 -2.57
CA ALA A 41 -4.52 -8.25 -2.85
C ALA A 41 -4.60 -9.73 -3.24
N ARG A 42 -5.32 -10.52 -2.43
CA ARG A 42 -5.55 -11.95 -2.68
C ARG A 42 -6.22 -12.21 -4.01
N GLU A 43 -7.27 -11.45 -4.35
CA GLU A 43 -7.97 -11.57 -5.62
C GLU A 43 -7.10 -11.19 -6.84
N LEU A 44 -6.13 -10.29 -6.64
CA LEU A 44 -5.20 -9.85 -7.67
C LEU A 44 -3.91 -10.69 -7.73
N GLY A 45 -3.80 -11.73 -6.90
CA GLY A 45 -2.64 -12.63 -6.88
C GLY A 45 -1.37 -12.01 -6.29
N VAL A 46 -1.50 -10.97 -5.46
CA VAL A 46 -0.38 -10.30 -4.77
C VAL A 46 -0.58 -10.30 -3.25
N THR A 47 0.47 -9.92 -2.50
CA THR A 47 0.36 -9.78 -1.04
C THR A 47 0.29 -8.31 -0.62
N PRO A 48 -0.35 -7.97 0.52
CA PRO A 48 -0.33 -6.61 1.06
C PRO A 48 1.09 -6.08 1.29
N GLN A 49 2.02 -6.95 1.72
CA GLN A 49 3.43 -6.56 1.89
C GLN A 49 4.05 -6.12 0.57
N ARG A 50 3.83 -6.86 -0.53
CA ARG A 50 4.33 -6.48 -1.86
C ARG A 50 3.73 -5.17 -2.35
N ILE A 51 2.42 -4.97 -2.15
CA ILE A 51 1.76 -3.69 -2.45
C ILE A 51 2.43 -2.52 -1.73
N PHE A 52 2.64 -2.63 -0.41
CA PHE A 52 3.24 -1.54 0.36
C PHE A 52 4.72 -1.33 0.08
N SER A 53 5.46 -2.38 -0.30
CA SER A 53 6.83 -2.25 -0.79
C SER A 53 6.88 -1.49 -2.12
N ALA A 54 6.04 -1.86 -3.08
CA ALA A 54 5.95 -1.17 -4.37
C ALA A 54 5.48 0.29 -4.20
N ALA A 55 4.52 0.54 -3.30
CA ALA A 55 4.05 1.89 -2.99
C ALA A 55 5.14 2.83 -2.44
N ARG A 56 6.18 2.28 -1.78
CA ARG A 56 7.33 3.08 -1.31
C ARG A 56 8.27 3.48 -2.45
N LEU A 57 8.41 2.63 -3.47
CA LEU A 57 9.28 2.87 -4.62
C LEU A 57 8.58 3.72 -5.69
N LEU A 58 7.29 3.46 -5.91
CA LEU A 58 6.44 4.12 -6.90
C LEU A 58 5.61 5.22 -6.23
N SER A 59 6.23 6.38 -5.96
CA SER A 59 5.66 7.45 -5.13
C SER A 59 4.23 7.86 -5.52
N ALA A 60 3.96 8.10 -6.80
CA ALA A 60 2.62 8.45 -7.29
C ALA A 60 1.57 7.37 -6.99
N PHE A 61 1.94 6.09 -7.08
CA PHE A 61 1.06 4.99 -6.70
C PHE A 61 0.87 4.94 -5.19
N GLY A 62 1.93 5.15 -4.40
CA GLY A 62 1.85 5.20 -2.95
C GLY A 62 0.93 6.30 -2.43
N GLU A 63 1.04 7.51 -2.97
CA GLU A 63 0.16 8.63 -2.64
C GLU A 63 -1.30 8.33 -2.96
N GLN A 64 -1.57 7.76 -4.14
CA GLN A 64 -2.91 7.37 -4.54
C GLN A 64 -3.49 6.27 -3.63
N LEU A 65 -2.67 5.27 -3.27
CA LEU A 65 -3.05 4.20 -2.35
C LEU A 65 -3.40 4.74 -0.97
N ASP A 66 -2.55 5.60 -0.41
CA ASP A 66 -2.77 6.18 0.92
C ASP A 66 -3.97 7.10 0.99
N SER A 67 -4.19 7.90 -0.05
CA SER A 67 -5.40 8.71 -0.19
C SER A 67 -6.65 7.83 -0.24
N THR A 68 -6.63 6.77 -1.06
CA THR A 68 -7.76 5.83 -1.18
C THR A 68 -8.03 5.10 0.13
N LEU A 69 -7.00 4.54 0.79
CA LEU A 69 -7.16 3.88 2.08
C LEU A 69 -7.64 4.83 3.19
N THR A 70 -7.37 6.13 3.07
CA THR A 70 -7.87 7.14 4.02
C THR A 70 -9.32 7.52 3.74
N ALA A 71 -9.71 7.60 2.47
CA ALA A 71 -11.07 7.92 2.05
C ALA A 71 -12.04 6.78 2.36
N GLU A 72 -11.64 5.53 2.10
CA GLU A 72 -12.50 4.34 2.18
C GLU A 72 -12.46 3.65 3.56
N ARG A 73 -11.80 4.26 4.57
CA ARG A 73 -11.70 3.66 5.90
C ARG A 73 -13.02 3.75 6.67
N ASP A 74 -13.29 2.73 7.47
CA ASP A 74 -14.44 2.73 8.38
C ASP A 74 -14.32 3.84 9.45
N PRO A 75 -15.22 4.84 9.47
CA PRO A 75 -15.13 5.97 10.39
C PRO A 75 -15.39 5.61 11.85
N SER A 76 -15.95 4.42 12.13
CA SER A 76 -16.21 3.94 13.49
C SER A 76 -14.96 3.39 14.20
N LEU A 77 -13.88 3.14 13.45
CA LEU A 77 -12.64 2.61 14.00
C LEU A 77 -11.78 3.72 14.63
N PRO A 78 -11.09 3.44 15.75
CA PRO A 78 -10.13 4.37 16.35
C PRO A 78 -8.84 4.42 15.51
N HIS A 79 -8.85 5.18 14.42
CA HIS A 79 -7.70 5.33 13.52
C HIS A 79 -6.46 5.90 14.21
N GLY A 80 -5.28 5.53 13.73
CA GLY A 80 -4.01 5.97 14.33
C GLY A 80 -3.64 5.25 15.62
N THR A 81 -4.32 4.14 15.94
CA THR A 81 -4.03 3.31 17.10
C THR A 81 -3.72 1.87 16.71
N VAL A 82 -3.00 1.13 17.57
CA VAL A 82 -2.79 -0.31 17.39
C VAL A 82 -4.13 -1.07 17.34
N THR A 83 -5.14 -0.62 18.10
CA THR A 83 -6.50 -1.19 18.04
C THR A 83 -7.13 -1.03 16.66
N GLY A 84 -7.05 0.16 16.06
CA GLY A 84 -7.54 0.40 14.70
C GLY A 84 -6.84 -0.50 13.66
N TYR A 85 -5.52 -0.67 13.80
CA TYR A 85 -4.74 -1.59 12.96
C TYR A 85 -5.14 -3.06 13.14
N ASN A 86 -5.36 -3.49 14.39
CA ASN A 86 -5.79 -4.86 14.70
C ASN A 86 -7.20 -5.17 14.19
N LYS A 87 -8.06 -4.16 14.09
CA LYS A 87 -9.35 -4.24 13.36
C LYS A 87 -9.19 -4.15 11.83
N ARG A 88 -8.01 -4.51 11.33
CA ARG A 88 -7.62 -4.60 9.91
C ARG A 88 -7.43 -3.27 9.18
N CYS A 89 -7.70 -2.10 9.74
CA CYS A 89 -7.45 -0.85 9.02
C CYS A 89 -5.97 -0.72 8.59
N ARG A 90 -5.75 -0.39 7.31
CA ARG A 90 -4.42 -0.21 6.71
C ARG A 90 -4.13 1.22 6.24
N CYS A 91 -4.96 2.20 6.65
CA CYS A 91 -4.70 3.61 6.38
C CYS A 91 -3.32 4.03 6.93
N PRO A 92 -2.68 5.08 6.38
CA PRO A 92 -1.33 5.50 6.77
C PRO A 92 -1.21 5.77 8.28
N GLN A 93 -2.25 6.30 8.92
CA GLN A 93 -2.27 6.52 10.37
C GLN A 93 -2.17 5.21 11.16
N CYS A 94 -2.96 4.20 10.81
CA CYS A 94 -2.95 2.89 11.49
C CYS A 94 -1.65 2.12 11.23
N ARG A 95 -1.10 2.16 10.01
CA ARG A 95 0.21 1.58 9.71
C ARG A 95 1.33 2.30 10.47
N GLY A 96 1.26 3.62 10.59
CA GLY A 96 2.21 4.42 11.37
C GLY A 96 2.18 4.09 12.87
N ALA A 97 1.01 3.78 13.44
CA ALA A 97 0.86 3.45 14.85
C ALA A 97 1.63 2.18 15.25
N VAL A 98 1.65 1.16 14.39
CA VAL A 98 2.39 -0.09 14.68
C VAL A 98 3.88 0.03 14.37
N ASN A 99 4.28 0.84 13.39
CA ASN A 99 5.69 1.04 13.07
C ASN A 99 6.44 1.86 14.14
N ARG A 100 5.74 2.66 14.96
CA ARG A 100 6.34 3.44 16.07
C ARG A 100 6.45 2.64 17.38
N ASN A 101 5.77 1.50 17.46
CA ASN A 101 5.74 0.63 18.64
C ASN A 101 6.69 -0.58 18.52
N GLY A 102 7.47 -0.66 17.44
CA GLY A 102 8.48 -1.70 17.19
C GLY A 102 9.89 -1.20 17.38
#